data_AF-A0A2P8HZR3-F1
#
_entry.id   AF-A0A2P8HZR3-F1
#
_cell.length_a   1.000
_cell.length_b   1.000
_cell.length_c   1.000
_cell.angle_alpha   90.00
_cell.angle_beta   90.00
_cell.angle_gamma   90.00
#
_symmetry.space_group_name_H-M   'P 1'
#
loop_
_entity.id
_entity.type
_entity.pdbx_description
1 polymer ?
#
loop_
_entity_poly.entity_id
_entity_poly.type
_entity_poly.pdbx_seq_one_letter_code
_entity_poly.pdbx_strand_id
1 'polypeptide(L)'
;MTLPYESDDDQAADRYINAALRSRDAEAWRLLASDAHVEQTDRVLRAMLDRIAVARTHRTAERATARVRALDGEISQAEYQRDAAEDATRATKAAHFETLVREHHRLIAPAARKLRGDDVRDELTDLVLALGTAIDAHRAAVLASGAEPSPADRALWARLTTLDVPATADGEGRTSVEELVGRHAAKQDDFGRVLAEIILDTAGDETSVPRAALLTAWKKAVGPMLAAEEKTEFAAKGKGSLATEKLRKTMGHLERKGLVKRSGPQDGQRLDVLDRQGLEELADRAR
;
A
#
# COMPACT_ATOMS: atom_id res chain seq x y z
N MET A 1 26.12 -19.85 -17.41
CA MET A 1 26.91 -18.84 -16.69
C MET A 1 26.42 -18.81 -15.25
N THR A 2 27.34 -18.72 -14.29
CA THR A 2 27.05 -18.63 -12.86
C THR A 2 27.38 -17.23 -12.37
N LEU A 3 26.68 -16.75 -11.34
CA LEU A 3 27.04 -15.49 -10.69
C LEU A 3 28.39 -15.64 -9.97
N PRO A 4 29.17 -14.55 -9.83
CA PRO A 4 30.49 -14.62 -9.22
C PRO A 4 30.46 -14.66 -7.67
N TYR A 5 29.34 -15.10 -7.09
CA TYR A 5 29.11 -15.15 -5.64
C TYR A 5 28.08 -16.23 -5.29
N GLU A 6 28.13 -16.66 -4.03
CA GLU A 6 27.24 -17.67 -3.46
C GLU A 6 25.85 -17.10 -3.12
N SER A 7 24.84 -17.97 -3.03
CA SER A 7 23.44 -17.59 -2.81
C SER A 7 23.14 -16.93 -1.45
N ASP A 8 24.09 -16.96 -0.51
CA ASP A 8 24.01 -16.36 0.83
C ASP A 8 24.93 -15.14 1.02
N ASP A 9 25.82 -14.85 0.06
CA ASP A 9 26.73 -13.69 0.12
C ASP A 9 26.06 -12.40 -0.39
N ASP A 10 25.18 -11.84 0.45
CA ASP A 10 24.47 -10.59 0.18
C ASP A 10 25.42 -9.40 -0.05
N GLN A 11 26.65 -9.45 0.49
CA GLN A 11 27.62 -8.37 0.34
C GLN A 11 28.29 -8.39 -1.04
N ALA A 12 28.64 -9.57 -1.55
CA ALA A 12 29.11 -9.72 -2.91
C ALA A 12 27.99 -9.46 -3.93
N ALA A 13 26.77 -9.91 -3.63
CA ALA A 13 25.58 -9.60 -4.43
C ALA A 13 25.34 -8.08 -4.53
N ASP A 14 25.47 -7.34 -3.43
CA ASP A 14 25.38 -5.87 -3.43
C ASP A 14 26.36 -5.22 -4.39
N ARG A 15 27.64 -5.60 -4.32
CA ARG A 15 28.69 -5.06 -5.19
C ARG A 15 28.40 -5.37 -6.65
N TYR A 16 27.99 -6.59 -6.96
CA TYR A 16 27.70 -7.03 -8.32
C TYR A 16 26.46 -6.35 -8.89
N ILE A 17 25.35 -6.30 -8.14
CA ILE A 17 24.12 -5.60 -8.55
C ILE A 17 24.39 -4.11 -8.78
N ASN A 18 25.21 -3.48 -7.93
CA ASN A 18 25.59 -2.08 -8.12
C ASN A 18 26.41 -1.86 -9.41
N ALA A 19 27.26 -2.80 -9.79
CA ALA A 19 27.95 -2.78 -11.08
C ALA A 19 26.96 -2.99 -12.26
N ALA A 20 26.06 -3.98 -12.15
CA ALA A 20 25.06 -4.29 -13.17
C ALA A 20 24.06 -3.16 -13.41
N LEU A 21 23.68 -2.42 -12.36
CA LEU A 21 22.84 -1.22 -12.45
C LEU A 21 23.51 -0.11 -13.29
N ARG A 22 24.85 0.00 -13.24
CA ARG A 22 25.61 1.01 -13.98
C ARG A 22 25.92 0.60 -15.41
N SER A 23 26.19 -0.68 -15.66
CA SER A 23 26.53 -1.19 -16.99
C SER A 23 25.29 -1.47 -17.85
N ARG A 24 24.10 -1.63 -17.25
CA ARG A 24 22.85 -2.04 -17.92
C ARG A 24 22.99 -3.35 -18.70
N ASP A 25 23.81 -4.26 -18.19
CA ASP A 25 24.05 -5.55 -18.82
C ASP A 25 22.82 -6.47 -18.74
N ALA A 26 22.17 -6.68 -19.89
CA ALA A 26 20.96 -7.50 -20.01
C ALA A 26 21.20 -9.00 -19.72
N GLU A 27 22.43 -9.49 -19.86
CA GLU A 27 22.77 -10.87 -19.51
C GLU A 27 22.93 -11.02 -17.99
N ALA A 28 23.62 -10.08 -17.34
CA ALA A 28 23.71 -10.03 -15.88
C ALA A 28 22.30 -9.99 -15.24
N TRP A 29 21.39 -9.17 -15.77
CA TRP A 29 20.02 -9.09 -15.25
C TRP A 29 19.20 -10.35 -15.46
N ARG A 30 19.44 -11.10 -16.54
CA ARG A 30 18.80 -12.42 -16.72
C ARG A 30 19.25 -13.42 -15.67
N LEU A 31 20.53 -13.41 -15.29
CA LEU A 31 21.07 -14.28 -14.24
C LEU A 31 20.53 -13.89 -12.86
N LEU A 32 20.51 -12.58 -12.56
CA LEU A 32 19.95 -12.04 -11.32
C LEU A 32 18.44 -12.32 -11.16
N ALA A 33 17.71 -12.37 -12.27
CA ALA A 33 16.27 -12.69 -12.29
C ALA A 33 15.96 -14.19 -12.28
N SER A 34 16.97 -15.07 -12.27
CA SER A 34 16.75 -16.52 -12.26
C SER A 34 16.21 -17.00 -10.91
N ASP A 35 15.41 -18.07 -10.91
CA ASP A 35 14.80 -18.63 -9.69
C ASP A 35 15.81 -18.91 -8.56
N ALA A 36 17.06 -19.25 -8.91
CA ALA A 36 18.13 -19.51 -7.95
C ALA A 36 18.62 -18.25 -7.20
N HIS A 37 18.43 -17.05 -7.77
CA HIS A 37 19.03 -15.79 -7.27
C HIS A 37 18.03 -14.64 -7.13
N VAL A 38 16.79 -14.81 -7.57
CA VAL A 38 15.77 -13.77 -7.61
C VAL A 38 15.42 -13.24 -6.21
N GLU A 39 15.41 -14.11 -5.19
CA GLU A 39 15.16 -13.69 -3.80
C GLU A 39 16.31 -12.90 -3.20
N GLN A 40 17.54 -13.34 -3.42
CA GLN A 40 18.74 -12.62 -2.99
C GLN A 40 18.80 -11.24 -3.66
N THR A 41 18.48 -11.19 -4.96
CA THR A 41 18.41 -9.95 -5.73
C THR A 41 17.32 -9.02 -5.21
N ASP A 42 16.10 -9.51 -4.92
CA ASP A 42 15.02 -8.74 -4.29
C ASP A 42 15.47 -8.14 -2.94
N ARG A 43 16.07 -8.98 -2.08
CA ARG A 43 16.56 -8.56 -0.76
C ARG A 43 17.61 -7.46 -0.84
N VAL A 44 18.58 -7.60 -1.73
CA VAL A 44 19.66 -6.62 -1.92
C VAL A 44 19.12 -5.31 -2.51
N LEU A 45 18.21 -5.37 -3.50
CA LEU A 45 17.59 -4.17 -4.06
C LEU A 45 16.76 -3.41 -3.01
N ARG A 46 16.03 -4.12 -2.13
CA ARG A 46 15.33 -3.51 -0.99
C ARG A 46 16.31 -2.84 -0.03
N ALA A 47 17.38 -3.53 0.36
CA ALA A 47 18.41 -2.96 1.23
C ALA A 47 19.08 -1.70 0.61
N MET A 48 19.27 -1.67 -0.71
CA MET A 48 19.73 -0.46 -1.41
C MET A 48 18.73 0.69 -1.28
N LEU A 49 17.43 0.44 -1.50
CA LEU A 49 16.36 1.45 -1.35
C LEU A 49 16.27 1.98 0.08
N ASP A 50 16.40 1.11 1.09
CA ASP A 50 16.36 1.49 2.51
C ASP A 50 17.54 2.40 2.86
N ARG A 51 18.75 2.05 2.42
CA ARG A 51 19.93 2.91 2.61
C ARG A 51 19.79 4.27 1.93
N ILE A 52 19.19 4.31 0.73
CA ILE A 52 18.88 5.58 0.04
C ILE A 52 17.89 6.42 0.85
N ALA A 53 16.85 5.79 1.40
CA ALA A 53 15.86 6.46 2.22
C ALA A 53 16.49 7.05 3.51
N VAL A 54 17.28 6.24 4.23
CA VAL A 54 18.02 6.67 5.43
C VAL A 54 18.97 7.83 5.11
N ALA A 55 19.77 7.71 4.03
CA ALA A 55 20.70 8.75 3.62
C ALA A 55 19.99 10.06 3.21
N ARG A 56 18.76 9.99 2.67
CA ARG A 56 17.95 11.17 2.38
C ARG A 56 17.45 11.84 3.66
N THR A 57 16.99 11.07 4.64
CA THR A 57 16.59 11.60 5.95
C THR A 57 17.76 12.28 6.65
N HIS A 58 18.92 11.63 6.68
CA HIS A 58 20.15 12.20 7.26
C HIS A 58 20.53 13.53 6.60
N ARG A 59 20.60 13.57 5.26
CA ARG A 59 20.90 14.81 4.51
C ARG A 59 19.90 15.93 4.75
N THR A 60 18.63 15.58 4.96
CA THR A 60 17.59 16.57 5.27
C THR A 60 17.82 17.18 6.65
N ALA A 61 18.19 16.36 7.63
CA ALA A 61 18.57 16.83 8.97
C ALA A 61 19.87 17.67 8.94
N GLU A 62 20.90 17.24 8.22
CA GLU A 62 22.15 18.00 8.05
C GLU A 62 21.90 19.38 7.45
N ARG A 63 21.07 19.47 6.40
CA ARG A 63 20.68 20.75 5.79
C ARG A 63 19.91 21.66 6.75
N ALA A 64 19.04 21.09 7.57
CA ALA A 64 18.31 21.85 8.58
C ALA A 64 19.29 22.43 9.62
N THR A 65 20.23 21.61 10.10
CA THR A 65 21.30 22.04 11.02
C THR A 65 22.18 23.12 10.41
N ALA A 66 22.67 22.92 9.17
CA ALA A 66 23.51 23.90 8.48
C ALA A 66 22.79 25.24 8.27
N ARG A 67 21.47 25.21 8.00
CA ARG A 67 20.65 26.42 7.89
C ARG A 67 20.57 27.17 9.22
N VAL A 68 20.42 26.48 10.34
CA VAL A 68 20.40 27.10 11.68
C VAL A 68 21.76 27.74 11.98
N ARG A 69 22.87 27.02 11.75
CA ARG A 69 24.23 27.56 11.94
C ARG A 69 24.50 28.82 11.12
N ALA A 70 23.99 28.88 9.89
CA ALA A 70 24.11 30.07 9.05
C ALA A 70 23.30 31.26 9.59
N LEU A 71 22.10 31.01 10.13
CA LEU A 71 21.25 32.03 10.74
C LEU A 71 21.84 32.57 12.06
N ASP A 72 22.48 31.69 12.83
CA ASP A 72 23.14 32.02 14.08
C ASP A 72 24.53 32.65 13.87
N GLY A 73 24.99 32.75 12.62
CA GLY A 73 26.27 33.34 12.24
C GLY A 73 27.50 32.47 12.56
N GLU A 74 27.31 31.19 12.91
CA GLU A 74 28.39 30.24 13.17
C GLU A 74 29.16 29.86 11.88
N ILE A 75 28.49 29.92 10.73
CA ILE A 75 29.08 29.76 9.40
C ILE A 75 28.71 30.94 8.52
N SER A 76 29.57 31.30 7.58
CA SER A 76 29.25 32.38 6.63
C SER A 76 28.17 31.95 5.64
N GLN A 77 27.42 32.93 5.12
CA GLN A 77 26.43 32.68 4.08
C GLN A 77 27.05 32.11 2.79
N ALA A 78 28.31 32.46 2.50
CA ALA A 78 29.04 31.93 1.35
C ALA A 78 29.43 30.45 1.53
N GLU A 79 29.80 30.04 2.75
CA GLU A 79 30.05 28.63 3.07
C GLU A 79 28.76 27.81 2.99
N TYR A 80 27.66 28.31 3.57
CA TYR A 80 26.36 27.65 3.46
C TYR A 80 25.92 27.43 2.00
N GLN A 81 26.10 28.43 1.12
CA GLN A 81 25.74 28.29 -0.28
C GLN A 81 26.63 27.30 -1.04
N ARG A 82 27.92 27.22 -0.71
CA ARG A 82 28.83 26.23 -1.29
C ARG A 82 28.40 24.81 -0.92
N ASP A 83 28.16 24.56 0.37
CA ASP A 83 27.74 23.26 0.88
C ASP A 83 26.38 22.84 0.28
N ALA A 84 25.43 23.78 0.19
CA ALA A 84 24.13 23.54 -0.42
C ALA A 84 24.24 23.15 -1.91
N ALA A 85 25.17 23.77 -2.65
CA ALA A 85 25.40 23.49 -4.07
C ALA A 85 26.07 22.11 -4.30
N GLU A 86 27.05 21.75 -3.47
CA GLU A 86 27.66 20.41 -3.49
C GLU A 86 26.61 19.33 -3.19
N ASP A 87 25.78 19.56 -2.19
CA ASP A 87 24.69 18.66 -1.84
C ASP A 87 23.64 18.52 -2.94
N ALA A 88 23.30 19.60 -3.65
CA ALA A 88 22.37 19.54 -4.77
C ALA A 88 22.89 18.63 -5.90
N THR A 89 24.20 18.68 -6.17
CA THR A 89 24.86 17.79 -7.14
C THR A 89 24.80 16.33 -6.69
N ARG A 90 25.10 16.06 -5.41
CA ARG A 90 24.99 14.70 -4.83
C ARG A 90 23.56 14.19 -4.83
N ALA A 91 22.58 15.05 -4.53
CA ALA A 91 21.16 14.72 -4.54
C ALA A 91 20.68 14.30 -5.93
N THR A 92 21.11 15.00 -6.98
CA THR A 92 20.76 14.67 -8.36
C THR A 92 21.29 13.29 -8.76
N LYS A 93 22.55 12.98 -8.46
CA LYS A 93 23.14 11.65 -8.72
C LYS A 93 22.43 10.54 -7.96
N ALA A 94 22.10 10.78 -6.68
CA ALA A 94 21.38 9.83 -5.85
C ALA A 94 19.96 9.56 -6.37
N ALA A 95 19.23 10.60 -6.82
CA ALA A 95 17.89 10.44 -7.39
C ALA A 95 17.90 9.63 -8.69
N HIS A 96 18.90 9.82 -9.55
CA HIS A 96 19.07 9.01 -10.75
C HIS A 96 19.33 7.54 -10.40
N PHE A 97 20.24 7.28 -9.46
CA PHE A 97 20.51 5.92 -9.00
C PHE A 97 19.28 5.27 -8.36
N GLU A 98 18.54 6.00 -7.51
CA GLU A 98 17.28 5.53 -6.91
C GLU A 98 16.25 5.14 -7.98
N THR A 99 16.17 5.92 -9.06
CA THR A 99 15.28 5.61 -10.19
C THR A 99 15.64 4.27 -10.84
N LEU A 100 16.92 4.02 -11.08
CA LEU A 100 17.41 2.75 -11.65
C LEU A 100 17.13 1.56 -10.71
N VAL A 101 17.41 1.71 -9.42
CA VAL A 101 17.14 0.67 -8.42
C VAL A 101 15.64 0.33 -8.39
N ARG A 102 14.76 1.35 -8.41
CA ARG A 102 13.31 1.16 -8.42
C ARG A 102 12.81 0.47 -9.69
N GLU A 103 13.36 0.83 -10.85
CA GLU A 103 13.02 0.22 -12.13
C GLU A 103 13.31 -1.28 -12.11
N HIS A 104 14.51 -1.67 -11.71
CA HIS A 104 14.89 -3.09 -11.65
C HIS A 104 14.17 -3.85 -10.53
N HIS A 105 13.98 -3.22 -9.37
CA HIS A 105 13.19 -3.83 -8.30
C HIS A 105 11.76 -4.13 -8.75
N ARG A 106 11.14 -3.27 -9.57
CA ARG A 106 9.81 -3.51 -10.13
C ARG A 106 9.75 -4.77 -11.02
N LEU A 107 10.86 -5.14 -11.66
CA LEU A 107 10.96 -6.33 -12.51
C LEU A 107 11.23 -7.60 -11.70
N ILE A 108 12.04 -7.50 -10.64
CA ILE A 108 12.47 -8.63 -9.81
C ILE A 108 11.44 -9.00 -8.74
N ALA A 109 10.81 -8.00 -8.09
CA ALA A 109 9.93 -8.22 -6.96
C ALA A 109 8.76 -9.18 -7.23
N PRO A 110 8.06 -9.13 -8.39
CA PRO A 110 6.99 -10.09 -8.68
C PRO A 110 7.50 -11.54 -8.77
N ALA A 111 8.67 -11.76 -9.37
CA ALA A 111 9.24 -13.10 -9.50
C ALA A 111 9.69 -13.66 -8.14
N ALA A 112 10.30 -12.83 -7.28
CA ALA A 112 10.64 -13.22 -5.92
C ALA A 112 9.39 -13.54 -5.07
N ARG A 113 8.33 -12.72 -5.17
CA ARG A 113 7.05 -12.97 -4.46
C ARG A 113 6.38 -14.27 -4.92
N LYS A 114 6.43 -14.56 -6.21
CA LYS A 114 5.92 -15.82 -6.75
C LYS A 114 6.69 -17.02 -6.20
N LEU A 115 8.01 -16.92 -6.09
CA LEU A 115 8.85 -17.99 -5.53
C LEU A 115 8.57 -18.23 -4.03
N ARG A 116 8.34 -17.15 -3.26
CA ARG A 116 7.93 -17.22 -1.85
C ARG A 116 6.51 -17.75 -1.63
N GLY A 117 5.68 -17.81 -2.68
CA GLY A 117 4.27 -18.16 -2.57
C GLY A 117 3.41 -17.04 -1.94
N ASP A 118 3.92 -15.80 -1.89
CA ASP A 118 3.21 -14.66 -1.30
C ASP A 118 1.91 -14.36 -2.04
N ASP A 119 1.87 -14.57 -3.36
CA ASP A 119 0.66 -14.35 -4.16
C ASP A 119 -0.43 -15.37 -3.84
N VAL A 120 -0.05 -16.62 -3.54
CA VAL A 120 -0.99 -17.66 -3.09
C VAL A 120 -1.49 -17.35 -1.68
N ARG A 121 -0.63 -16.83 -0.80
CA ARG A 121 -1.01 -16.38 0.54
C ARG A 121 -2.02 -15.23 0.46
N ASP A 122 -1.74 -14.20 -0.33
CA ASP A 122 -2.66 -13.07 -0.54
C ASP A 122 -4.02 -13.55 -1.07
N GLU A 123 -4.02 -14.44 -2.07
CA GLU A 123 -5.25 -14.99 -2.66
C GLU A 123 -6.06 -15.82 -1.66
N LEU A 124 -5.41 -16.68 -0.87
CA LEU A 124 -6.06 -17.44 0.18
C LEU A 124 -6.61 -16.54 1.29
N THR A 125 -5.88 -15.49 1.69
CA THR A 125 -6.36 -14.50 2.65
C THR A 125 -7.59 -13.77 2.12
N ASP A 126 -7.58 -13.34 0.85
CA ASP A 126 -8.74 -12.70 0.22
C ASP A 126 -9.96 -13.64 0.18
N LEU A 127 -9.76 -14.93 -0.11
CA LEU A 127 -10.82 -15.95 -0.08
C LEU A 127 -11.38 -16.17 1.33
N VAL A 128 -10.51 -16.24 2.34
CA VAL A 128 -10.92 -16.36 3.75
C VAL A 128 -11.75 -15.15 4.19
N LEU A 129 -11.31 -13.94 3.84
CA LEU A 129 -12.04 -12.70 4.13
C LEU A 129 -13.41 -12.67 3.44
N ALA A 130 -13.48 -13.07 2.18
CA ALA A 130 -14.74 -13.15 1.44
C ALA A 130 -15.71 -14.17 2.08
N LEU A 131 -15.21 -15.35 2.45
CA LEU A 131 -15.99 -16.38 3.11
C LEU A 131 -16.51 -15.91 4.48
N GLY A 132 -15.64 -15.35 5.31
CA GLY A 132 -16.02 -14.84 6.63
C GLY A 132 -17.06 -13.72 6.53
N THR A 133 -16.87 -12.78 5.61
CA THR A 133 -17.84 -11.71 5.33
C THR A 133 -19.20 -12.26 4.88
N ALA A 134 -19.21 -13.26 4.01
CA ALA A 134 -20.44 -13.88 3.53
C ALA A 134 -21.19 -14.62 4.66
N ILE A 135 -20.45 -15.27 5.57
CA ILE A 135 -21.04 -15.95 6.73
C ILE A 135 -21.60 -14.94 7.74
N ASP A 136 -20.92 -13.82 7.98
CA ASP A 136 -21.44 -12.74 8.83
C ASP A 136 -22.72 -12.12 8.25
N ALA A 137 -22.75 -11.89 6.93
CA ALA A 137 -23.95 -11.43 6.23
C ALA A 137 -25.11 -12.44 6.33
N HIS A 138 -24.82 -13.74 6.19
CA HIS A 138 -25.81 -14.81 6.38
C HIS A 138 -26.33 -14.83 7.82
N ARG A 139 -25.44 -14.74 8.82
CA ARG A 139 -25.80 -14.69 10.24
C ARG A 139 -26.70 -13.49 10.53
N ALA A 140 -26.36 -12.31 10.02
CA ALA A 140 -27.17 -11.11 10.17
C ALA A 140 -28.56 -11.27 9.53
N ALA A 141 -28.65 -11.86 8.33
CA ALA A 141 -29.91 -12.10 7.63
C ALA A 141 -30.81 -13.10 8.37
N VAL A 142 -30.25 -14.21 8.87
CA VAL A 142 -30.98 -15.20 9.67
C VAL A 142 -31.53 -14.55 10.94
N LEU A 143 -30.71 -13.80 11.68
CA LEU A 143 -31.15 -13.13 12.90
C LEU A 143 -32.19 -12.03 12.65
N ALA A 144 -32.02 -11.24 11.58
CA ALA A 144 -32.96 -10.19 11.21
C ALA A 144 -34.34 -10.73 10.79
N SER A 145 -34.38 -11.96 10.25
CA SER A 145 -35.65 -12.63 9.90
C SER A 145 -36.46 -13.09 11.12
N GLY A 146 -35.88 -13.04 12.33
CA GLY A 146 -36.51 -13.55 13.56
C GLY A 146 -36.63 -15.07 13.63
N ALA A 147 -36.07 -15.79 12.65
CA ALA A 147 -36.05 -17.25 12.64
C ALA A 147 -34.94 -17.80 13.54
N GLU A 148 -35.23 -18.93 14.21
CA GLU A 148 -34.21 -19.69 14.94
C GLU A 148 -33.17 -20.28 13.96
N PRO A 149 -31.87 -20.14 14.23
CA PRO A 149 -30.82 -20.74 13.40
C PRO A 149 -30.96 -22.26 13.31
N SER A 150 -30.84 -22.79 12.10
CA SER A 150 -30.86 -24.24 11.90
C SER A 150 -29.64 -24.90 12.57
N PRO A 151 -29.67 -26.24 12.82
CA PRO A 151 -28.48 -26.95 13.29
C PRO A 151 -27.29 -26.81 12.33
N ALA A 152 -27.53 -26.70 11.03
CA ALA A 152 -26.49 -26.48 10.03
C ALA A 152 -25.87 -25.07 10.16
N ASP A 153 -26.69 -24.04 10.38
CA ASP A 153 -26.21 -22.67 10.62
C ASP A 153 -25.33 -22.61 11.87
N ARG A 154 -25.80 -23.21 12.97
CA ARG A 154 -25.04 -23.27 14.23
C ARG A 154 -23.72 -24.02 14.09
N ALA A 155 -23.71 -25.13 13.35
CA ALA A 155 -22.50 -25.90 13.09
C ALA A 155 -21.50 -25.14 12.20
N LEU A 156 -22.00 -24.43 11.19
CA LEU A 156 -21.19 -23.57 10.32
C LEU A 156 -20.55 -22.43 11.12
N TRP A 157 -21.35 -21.71 11.91
CA TRP A 157 -20.86 -20.60 12.73
C TRP A 157 -19.82 -21.07 13.75
N ALA A 158 -20.10 -22.16 14.47
CA ALA A 158 -19.15 -22.73 15.43
C ALA A 158 -17.81 -23.12 14.78
N ARG A 159 -17.83 -23.68 13.56
CA ARG A 159 -16.59 -23.97 12.84
C ARG A 159 -15.80 -22.72 12.48
N LEU A 160 -16.48 -21.65 12.06
CA LEU A 160 -15.81 -20.38 11.73
C LEU A 160 -15.11 -19.78 12.96
N THR A 161 -15.77 -19.81 14.12
CA THR A 161 -15.22 -19.29 15.39
C THR A 161 -13.94 -20.02 15.81
N THR A 162 -13.79 -21.29 15.42
CA THR A 162 -12.61 -22.11 15.73
C THR A 162 -11.52 -22.09 14.66
N LEU A 163 -11.74 -21.42 13.53
CA LEU A 163 -10.78 -21.41 12.43
C LEU A 163 -9.72 -20.33 12.66
N ASP A 164 -8.51 -20.76 12.97
CA ASP A 164 -7.35 -19.88 13.08
C ASP A 164 -6.66 -19.71 11.73
N VAL A 165 -6.34 -18.47 11.38
CA VAL A 165 -5.63 -18.09 10.16
C VAL A 165 -4.40 -17.23 10.47
N PRO A 166 -3.39 -17.20 9.59
CA PRO A 166 -2.27 -16.28 9.75
C PRO A 166 -2.78 -14.83 9.76
N ALA A 167 -2.26 -14.02 10.68
CA ALA A 167 -2.58 -12.60 10.69
C ALA A 167 -2.01 -11.88 9.44
N THR A 168 -2.64 -10.77 9.07
CA THR A 168 -2.28 -10.00 7.87
C THR A 168 -1.19 -8.96 8.11
N ALA A 169 -0.71 -8.80 9.35
CA ALA A 169 0.37 -7.89 9.71
C ALA A 169 1.63 -8.69 10.05
N ASP A 170 2.78 -8.21 9.57
CA ASP A 170 4.07 -8.86 9.82
C ASP A 170 4.35 -8.92 11.33
N GLY A 171 4.63 -10.14 11.83
CA GLY A 171 4.91 -10.39 13.24
C GLY A 171 3.68 -10.62 14.13
N GLU A 172 2.46 -10.43 13.62
CA GLU A 172 1.27 -10.96 14.28
C GLU A 172 1.20 -12.48 14.04
N GLY A 173 0.85 -13.24 15.09
CA GLY A 173 0.77 -14.70 15.04
C GLY A 173 -0.46 -15.21 14.27
N ARG A 174 -1.22 -16.11 14.90
CA ARG A 174 -2.51 -16.57 14.36
C ARG A 174 -3.65 -15.73 14.95
N THR A 175 -4.72 -15.52 14.19
CA THR A 175 -5.95 -14.83 14.60
C THR A 175 -7.16 -15.63 14.12
N SER A 176 -8.33 -15.43 14.74
CA SER A 176 -9.56 -16.09 14.28
C SER A 176 -10.11 -15.40 13.02
N VAL A 177 -10.89 -16.12 12.21
CA VAL A 177 -11.55 -15.52 11.04
C VAL A 177 -12.50 -14.39 11.45
N GLU A 178 -13.23 -14.53 12.56
CA GLU A 178 -14.13 -13.48 13.06
C GLU A 178 -13.38 -12.20 13.41
N GLU A 179 -12.24 -12.32 14.09
CA GLU A 179 -11.41 -11.17 14.44
C GLU A 179 -10.81 -10.53 13.18
N LEU A 180 -10.32 -11.35 12.25
CA LEU A 180 -9.78 -10.88 10.98
C LEU A 180 -10.85 -10.11 10.15
N VAL A 181 -12.07 -10.65 10.05
CA VAL A 181 -13.20 -10.00 9.36
C VAL A 181 -13.60 -8.73 10.09
N GLY A 182 -13.70 -8.76 11.42
CA GLY A 182 -14.04 -7.57 12.23
C GLY A 182 -13.04 -6.43 12.04
N ARG A 183 -11.73 -6.73 12.10
CA ARG A 183 -10.68 -5.74 11.81
C ARG A 183 -10.76 -5.24 10.37
N HIS A 184 -11.06 -6.13 9.42
CA HIS A 184 -11.20 -5.76 8.01
C HIS A 184 -12.40 -4.83 7.78
N ALA A 185 -13.55 -5.15 8.38
CA ALA A 185 -14.78 -4.35 8.32
C ALA A 185 -14.58 -2.97 8.97
N ALA A 186 -13.98 -2.92 10.17
CA ALA A 186 -13.66 -1.66 10.84
C ALA A 186 -12.76 -0.76 9.97
N LYS A 187 -11.69 -1.31 9.39
CA LYS A 187 -10.83 -0.56 8.46
C LYS A 187 -11.58 -0.10 7.22
N GLN A 188 -12.49 -0.92 6.67
CA GLN A 188 -13.32 -0.53 5.53
C GLN A 188 -14.29 0.60 5.88
N ASP A 189 -14.82 0.60 7.10
CA ASP A 189 -15.75 1.62 7.58
C ASP A 189 -15.05 2.93 7.94
N ASP A 190 -13.82 2.90 8.48
CA ASP A 190 -13.00 4.10 8.68
C ASP A 190 -12.74 4.81 7.34
N PHE A 191 -12.30 4.05 6.33
CA PHE A 191 -12.11 4.58 4.99
C PHE A 191 -13.43 4.96 4.32
N GLY A 192 -14.51 4.22 4.62
CA GLY A 192 -15.86 4.49 4.15
C GLY A 192 -16.38 5.84 4.64
N ARG A 193 -16.20 6.15 5.93
CA ARG A 193 -16.52 7.44 6.55
C ARG A 193 -15.79 8.59 5.86
N VAL A 194 -14.46 8.46 5.71
CA VAL A 194 -13.64 9.47 5.04
C VAL A 194 -14.10 9.69 3.59
N LEU A 195 -14.40 8.61 2.85
CA LEU A 195 -14.89 8.75 1.48
C LEU A 195 -16.29 9.37 1.43
N ALA A 196 -17.18 9.02 2.36
CA ALA A 196 -18.52 9.58 2.45
C ALA A 196 -18.48 11.10 2.69
N GLU A 197 -17.66 11.56 3.63
CA GLU A 197 -17.42 13.00 3.86
C GLU A 197 -16.94 13.70 2.58
N ILE A 198 -15.94 13.13 1.91
CA ILE A 198 -15.39 13.70 0.67
C ILE A 198 -16.46 13.75 -0.42
N ILE A 199 -17.28 12.70 -0.56
CA ILE A 199 -18.37 12.67 -1.55
C ILE A 199 -19.38 13.76 -1.24
N LEU A 200 -19.83 13.88 0.00
CA LEU A 200 -20.79 14.93 0.41
C LEU A 200 -20.23 16.33 0.16
N ASP A 201 -18.97 16.58 0.52
CA ASP A 201 -18.31 17.87 0.30
C ASP A 201 -18.12 18.20 -1.19
N THR A 202 -17.78 17.19 -2.00
CA THR A 202 -17.51 17.37 -3.43
C THR A 202 -18.80 17.44 -4.25
N ALA A 203 -19.84 16.71 -3.84
CA ALA A 203 -21.15 16.70 -4.50
C ALA A 203 -21.95 17.97 -4.23
N GLY A 204 -21.82 18.55 -3.02
CA GLY A 204 -22.75 19.58 -2.56
C GLY A 204 -24.17 19.02 -2.63
N ASP A 205 -25.04 19.66 -3.43
CA ASP A 205 -26.41 19.18 -3.69
C ASP A 205 -26.53 18.25 -4.91
N GLU A 206 -25.48 18.12 -5.73
CA GLU A 206 -25.52 17.30 -6.95
C GLU A 206 -25.68 15.81 -6.64
N THR A 207 -26.27 15.07 -7.58
CA THR A 207 -26.54 13.62 -7.44
C THR A 207 -25.43 12.75 -8.02
N SER A 208 -24.36 13.35 -8.56
CA SER A 208 -23.27 12.62 -9.20
C SER A 208 -21.97 13.41 -9.17
N VAL A 209 -20.86 12.78 -8.78
CA VAL A 209 -19.53 13.41 -8.69
C VAL A 209 -18.52 12.78 -9.64
N PRO A 210 -17.67 13.56 -10.32
CA PRO A 210 -16.55 13.02 -11.08
C PRO A 210 -15.55 12.31 -10.17
N ARG A 211 -15.12 11.09 -10.52
CA ARG A 211 -14.07 10.36 -9.76
C ARG A 211 -12.77 11.17 -9.64
N ALA A 212 -12.43 11.93 -10.68
CA ALA A 212 -11.25 12.78 -10.68
C ALA A 212 -11.29 13.85 -9.57
N ALA A 213 -12.47 14.40 -9.26
CA ALA A 213 -12.66 15.37 -8.19
C ALA A 213 -12.44 14.74 -6.80
N LEU A 214 -12.93 13.51 -6.61
CA LEU A 214 -12.72 12.74 -5.36
C LEU A 214 -11.25 12.39 -5.13
N LEU A 215 -10.50 12.08 -6.18
CA LEU A 215 -9.14 11.55 -6.07
C LEU A 215 -8.17 12.49 -5.35
N THR A 216 -8.29 13.80 -5.58
CA THR A 216 -7.40 14.80 -4.97
C THR A 216 -7.68 14.94 -3.48
N ALA A 217 -8.94 15.11 -3.10
CA ALA A 217 -9.37 15.18 -1.70
C ALA A 217 -9.03 13.88 -0.95
N TRP A 218 -9.27 12.73 -1.59
CA TRP A 218 -8.93 11.41 -1.05
C TRP A 218 -7.44 11.27 -0.74
N LYS A 219 -6.57 11.59 -1.70
CA LYS A 219 -5.11 11.48 -1.48
C LYS A 219 -4.64 12.38 -0.34
N LYS A 220 -5.26 13.55 -0.16
CA LYS A 220 -4.95 14.47 0.93
C LYS A 220 -5.39 13.92 2.29
N ALA A 221 -6.58 13.35 2.38
CA ALA A 221 -7.14 12.82 3.63
C ALA A 221 -6.53 11.48 4.04
N VAL A 222 -6.41 10.54 3.10
CA VAL A 222 -5.96 9.15 3.36
C VAL A 222 -4.45 9.02 3.27
N GLY A 223 -3.77 9.91 2.55
CA GLY A 223 -2.31 9.92 2.44
C GLY A 223 -1.61 9.85 3.80
N PRO A 224 -1.93 10.70 4.78
CA PRO A 224 -1.35 10.65 6.13
C PRO A 224 -1.70 9.40 6.94
N MET A 225 -2.86 8.77 6.71
CA MET A 225 -3.33 7.60 7.46
C MET A 225 -2.62 6.29 7.08
N LEU A 226 -2.03 6.24 5.87
CA LEU A 226 -1.34 5.07 5.37
C LEU A 226 0.10 5.01 5.89
N ALA A 227 0.52 3.84 6.40
CA ALA A 227 1.88 3.65 6.90
C ALA A 227 2.93 3.83 5.78
N ALA A 228 4.12 4.30 6.14
CA ALA A 228 5.18 4.55 5.16
C ALA A 228 5.68 3.24 4.52
N GLU A 229 5.71 2.18 5.30
CA GLU A 229 6.08 0.82 4.92
C GLU A 229 5.08 0.27 3.90
N GLU A 230 3.77 0.36 4.17
CA GLU A 230 2.70 -0.07 3.26
C GLU A 230 2.75 0.66 1.91
N LYS A 231 3.00 1.97 1.92
CA LYS A 231 3.15 2.76 0.69
C LYS A 231 4.35 2.29 -0.13
N THR A 232 5.44 1.98 0.54
CA THR A 232 6.71 1.57 -0.08
C THR A 232 6.59 0.16 -0.65
N GLU A 233 5.98 -0.77 0.09
CA GLU A 233 5.69 -2.12 -0.37
C GLU A 233 4.71 -2.13 -1.54
N PHE A 234 3.65 -1.33 -1.48
CA PHE A 234 2.70 -1.23 -2.59
C PHE A 234 3.31 -0.59 -3.83
N ALA A 235 4.15 0.44 -3.65
CA ALA A 235 4.90 1.04 -4.75
C ALA A 235 5.89 0.04 -5.36
N ALA A 236 6.53 -0.79 -4.54
CA ALA A 236 7.40 -1.88 -4.99
C ALA A 236 6.67 -2.92 -5.85
N LYS A 237 5.39 -3.19 -5.57
CA LYS A 237 4.53 -4.06 -6.40
C LYS A 237 4.22 -3.47 -7.79
N GLY A 238 4.63 -2.22 -8.08
CA GLY A 238 4.43 -1.59 -9.39
C GLY A 238 2.97 -1.30 -9.75
N LYS A 239 2.05 -1.41 -8.78
CA LYS A 239 0.58 -1.25 -8.94
C LYS A 239 0.12 0.21 -8.85
N GLY A 240 1.05 1.16 -8.94
CA GLY A 240 0.76 2.59 -8.82
C GLY A 240 0.66 3.06 -7.37
N SER A 241 -0.34 3.88 -7.05
CA SER A 241 -0.49 4.51 -5.74
C SER A 241 -1.41 3.71 -4.82
N LEU A 242 -0.93 3.36 -3.63
CA LEU A 242 -1.74 2.66 -2.60
C LEU A 242 -3.03 3.42 -2.28
N ALA A 243 -2.96 4.76 -2.19
CA ALA A 243 -4.14 5.58 -1.98
C ALA A 243 -5.17 5.42 -3.11
N THR A 244 -4.73 5.27 -4.37
CA THR A 244 -5.65 5.08 -5.51
C THR A 244 -6.32 3.71 -5.48
N GLU A 245 -5.58 2.68 -5.04
CA GLU A 245 -6.15 1.34 -4.84
C GLU A 245 -7.14 1.30 -3.68
N LYS A 246 -6.81 1.97 -2.56
CA LYS A 246 -7.74 2.12 -1.42
C LYS A 246 -9.01 2.84 -1.85
N LEU A 247 -8.91 3.94 -2.62
CA LEU A 247 -10.10 4.61 -3.19
C LEU A 247 -10.97 3.65 -4.00
N ARG A 248 -10.36 2.85 -4.88
CA ARG A 248 -11.08 1.86 -5.70
C ARG A 248 -11.83 0.85 -4.84
N LYS A 249 -11.18 0.31 -3.81
CA LYS A 249 -11.78 -0.66 -2.88
C LYS A 249 -12.89 -0.02 -2.04
N THR A 250 -12.69 1.19 -1.54
CA THR A 250 -13.68 1.91 -0.73
C THR A 250 -14.91 2.30 -1.55
N MET A 251 -14.75 2.76 -2.80
CA MET A 251 -15.89 2.97 -3.69
C MET A 251 -16.71 1.68 -3.87
N GLY A 252 -16.05 0.55 -4.10
CA GLY A 252 -16.73 -0.75 -4.19
C GLY A 252 -17.42 -1.18 -2.90
N HIS A 253 -16.91 -0.75 -1.73
CA HIS A 253 -17.58 -0.96 -0.43
C HIS A 253 -18.87 -0.14 -0.32
N LEU A 254 -18.81 1.15 -0.64
CA LEU A 254 -20.01 2.01 -0.63
C LEU A 254 -21.06 1.55 -1.66
N GLU A 255 -20.64 1.02 -2.81
CA GLU A 255 -21.54 0.40 -3.79
C GLU A 255 -22.26 -0.83 -3.22
N ARG A 256 -21.56 -1.71 -2.51
CA ARG A 256 -22.18 -2.87 -1.86
C ARG A 256 -23.17 -2.48 -0.76
N LYS A 257 -22.92 -1.37 -0.08
CA LYS A 257 -23.88 -0.77 0.87
C LYS A 257 -25.05 -0.06 0.19
N GLY A 258 -25.07 0.03 -1.14
CA GLY A 258 -26.13 0.70 -1.89
C GLY A 258 -26.11 2.23 -1.80
N LEU A 259 -25.02 2.82 -1.29
CA LEU A 259 -24.93 4.26 -1.06
C LEU A 259 -24.58 5.04 -2.32
N VAL A 260 -23.81 4.41 -3.22
CA VAL A 260 -23.32 5.02 -4.46
C VAL A 260 -23.27 4.01 -5.59
N LYS A 261 -23.09 4.48 -6.82
CA LYS A 261 -22.90 3.65 -8.01
C LYS A 261 -21.91 4.28 -8.98
N ARG A 262 -20.94 3.52 -9.49
CA ARG A 262 -20.09 3.97 -10.59
C ARG A 262 -20.86 3.99 -11.91
N SER A 263 -20.73 5.09 -12.64
CA SER A 263 -21.29 5.27 -13.98
C SER A 263 -20.27 5.89 -14.95
N GLY A 264 -20.52 5.72 -16.25
CA GLY A 264 -19.66 6.25 -17.31
C GLY A 264 -18.41 5.42 -17.65
N PRO A 265 -17.68 5.81 -18.71
CA PRO A 265 -16.46 5.13 -19.17
C PRO A 265 -15.28 5.37 -18.21
N GLN A 266 -14.24 4.54 -18.29
CA GLN A 266 -13.11 4.55 -17.33
C GLN A 266 -12.40 5.92 -17.20
N ASP A 267 -12.24 6.64 -18.31
CA ASP A 267 -11.59 7.97 -18.34
C ASP A 267 -12.54 9.13 -17.95
N GLY A 268 -13.84 8.85 -17.83
CA GLY A 268 -14.88 9.80 -17.43
C GLY A 268 -15.74 9.30 -16.27
N GLN A 269 -15.21 8.38 -15.46
CA GLN A 269 -15.98 7.68 -14.45
C GLN A 269 -16.56 8.66 -13.42
N ARG A 270 -17.85 8.50 -13.15
CA ARG A 270 -18.60 9.24 -12.14
C ARG A 270 -19.06 8.31 -11.03
N LEU A 271 -19.40 8.90 -9.89
CA LEU A 271 -20.02 8.26 -8.75
C LEU A 271 -21.38 8.90 -8.54
N ASP A 272 -22.45 8.17 -8.84
CA ASP A 272 -23.82 8.59 -8.60
C ASP A 272 -24.16 8.30 -7.13
N VAL A 273 -24.75 9.28 -6.44
CA VAL A 273 -25.20 9.16 -5.06
C VAL A 273 -26.60 8.56 -5.07
N LEU A 274 -26.74 7.37 -4.49
CA LEU A 274 -28.01 6.63 -4.41
C LEU A 274 -28.74 6.91 -3.10
N ASP A 275 -28.00 7.02 -2.00
CA ASP A 275 -28.54 7.28 -0.67
C ASP A 275 -27.67 8.34 0.04
N ARG A 276 -28.12 9.60 -0.06
CA ARG A 276 -27.43 10.73 0.59
C ARG A 276 -27.52 10.65 2.11
N GLN A 277 -28.67 10.24 2.65
CA GLN A 277 -28.84 10.12 4.10
C GLN A 277 -27.92 9.04 4.66
N GLY A 278 -27.82 7.88 4.01
CA GLY A 278 -26.89 6.83 4.41
C GLY A 278 -25.42 7.25 4.33
N LEU A 279 -25.05 8.15 3.40
CA LEU A 279 -23.71 8.76 3.38
C LEU A 279 -23.50 9.73 4.54
N GLU A 280 -24.50 10.53 4.92
CA GLU A 280 -24.43 11.46 6.06
C GLU A 280 -24.32 10.71 7.39
N GLU A 281 -25.06 9.61 7.54
CA GLU A 281 -24.98 8.71 8.70
C GLU A 281 -23.60 8.05 8.78
N LEU A 282 -23.08 7.53 7.66
CA LEU A 282 -21.75 6.92 7.62
C LEU A 282 -20.62 7.94 7.88
N ALA A 283 -20.83 9.19 7.49
CA ALA A 283 -19.93 10.32 7.73
C ALA A 283 -20.03 10.89 9.15
N ASP A 284 -20.87 10.34 10.03
CA ASP A 284 -21.19 10.88 11.35
C ASP A 284 -21.70 12.35 11.32
N ARG A 285 -22.24 12.82 10.18
CA ARG A 285 -22.75 14.21 9.97
C ARG A 285 -24.20 14.40 10.39
N ALA A 286 -24.93 13.32 10.66
CA ALA A 286 -26.28 13.37 11.20
C ALA A 286 -26.26 13.69 12.72
N ARG A 287 -26.04 14.97 13.07
CA ARG A 287 -26.41 15.55 14.37
C ARG A 287 -27.01 16.93 14.21
#